data_AF-A0AAW2WK56-F1
#
_entry.id   AF-A0AAW2WK56-F1
#
_cell.length_a   1.000
_cell.length_b   1.000
_cell.length_c   1.000
_cell.angle_alpha   90.00
_cell.angle_beta   90.00
_cell.angle_gamma   90.00
#
_symmetry.space_group_name_H-M   'P 1'
#
loop_
_entity.id
_entity.type
_entity.pdbx_description
1 polymer ?
#
loop_
_entity_poly.entity_id
_entity_poly.type
_entity_poly.pdbx_seq_one_letter_code
_entity_poly.pdbx_strand_id
1 'polypeptide(L)'
;MSKNPLTLIMETNKFNGTNYNDWLRNLRIVLDFENQGYVLDKPLPTALPEGSSPEERVTFDKWHENNRKVRSIILASMTNEIQKQYDRLEDVPSIMLRMKDVMRSLTGILDMLRQKYFSGPR
;
A
#
# COMPACT_ATOMS: atom_id res chain seq x y z
N MET A 1 -26.94 -12.54 2.95
CA MET A 1 -25.77 -12.91 2.12
C MET A 1 -24.56 -13.06 3.02
N SER A 2 -23.84 -14.18 2.96
CA SER A 2 -22.57 -14.35 3.68
C SER A 2 -21.54 -13.39 3.08
N LYS A 3 -20.84 -12.62 3.91
CA LYS A 3 -19.74 -11.76 3.44
C LYS A 3 -18.62 -12.62 2.86
N ASN A 4 -18.01 -12.18 1.76
CA ASN A 4 -16.83 -12.84 1.19
C ASN A 4 -15.69 -12.79 2.24
N PRO A 5 -15.00 -13.90 2.54
CA PRO A 5 -13.88 -13.91 3.49
C PRO A 5 -12.81 -12.84 3.23
N LEU A 6 -12.54 -12.52 1.95
CA LEU A 6 -11.61 -11.47 1.52
C LEU A 6 -12.14 -10.06 1.81
N THR A 7 -13.45 -9.83 1.70
CA THR A 7 -14.02 -8.55 2.14
C THR A 7 -14.00 -8.42 3.66
N LEU A 8 -14.26 -9.54 4.37
CA LEU A 8 -14.30 -9.56 5.82
C LEU A 8 -12.93 -9.31 6.45
N ILE A 9 -11.86 -9.90 5.89
CA ILE A 9 -10.50 -9.69 6.40
C ILE A 9 -10.07 -8.22 6.28
N MET A 10 -10.44 -7.54 5.19
CA MET A 10 -10.12 -6.11 5.00
C MET A 10 -10.99 -5.19 5.84
N GLU A 11 -12.28 -5.50 6.03
CA GLU A 11 -13.16 -4.74 6.92
C GLU A 11 -12.72 -4.83 8.38
N THR A 12 -12.31 -6.02 8.82
CA THR A 12 -11.89 -6.29 10.21
C THR A 12 -10.51 -5.71 10.51
N ASN A 13 -9.62 -5.67 9.51
CA ASN A 13 -8.23 -5.25 9.67
C ASN A 13 -7.92 -3.98 8.88
N LYS A 14 -8.84 -3.01 8.91
CA LYS A 14 -8.60 -1.71 8.27
C LYS A 14 -7.31 -1.09 8.79
N PHE A 15 -6.55 -0.48 7.89
CA PHE A 15 -5.35 0.25 8.27
C PHE A 15 -5.73 1.48 9.10
N ASN A 16 -5.24 1.51 10.34
CA ASN A 16 -5.55 2.54 11.33
C ASN A 16 -4.31 3.35 11.77
N GLY A 17 -3.17 3.14 11.10
CA GLY A 17 -1.90 3.79 11.42
C GLY A 17 -0.99 3.00 12.37
N THR A 18 -1.51 2.03 13.13
CA THR A 18 -0.70 1.25 14.09
C THR A 18 -0.49 -0.20 13.69
N ASN A 19 -1.31 -0.73 12.77
CA ASN A 19 -1.34 -2.14 12.39
C ASN A 19 -0.72 -2.43 11.01
N TYR A 20 0.28 -1.66 10.57
CA TYR A 20 0.80 -1.73 9.19
C TYR A 20 1.19 -3.14 8.74
N ASN A 21 1.93 -3.90 9.56
CA ASN A 21 2.43 -5.22 9.16
C ASN A 21 1.29 -6.22 8.96
N ASP A 22 0.28 -6.21 9.84
CA ASP A 22 -0.88 -7.09 9.74
C ASP A 22 -1.78 -6.68 8.58
N TRP A 23 -2.01 -5.37 8.43
CA TRP A 23 -2.74 -4.83 7.28
C TRP A 23 -2.07 -5.19 5.95
N LEU A 24 -0.75 -5.03 5.84
CA LEU A 24 0.01 -5.36 4.61
C LEU A 24 -0.06 -6.85 4.30
N ARG A 25 0.03 -7.72 5.31
CA ARG A 25 -0.14 -9.18 5.14
C ARG A 25 -1.52 -9.50 4.58
N ASN A 26 -2.57 -8.90 5.14
CA ASN A 26 -3.95 -9.11 4.71
C ASN A 26 -4.21 -8.54 3.30
N LEU A 27 -3.67 -7.36 3.00
CA LEU A 27 -3.73 -6.76 1.68
C LEU A 27 -3.09 -7.67 0.63
N ARG A 28 -1.91 -8.23 0.91
CA ARG A 28 -1.23 -9.16 -0.01
C ARG A 28 -2.07 -10.39 -0.31
N ILE A 29 -2.74 -10.99 0.69
CA ILE A 29 -3.66 -12.12 0.47
C ILE A 29 -4.77 -11.74 -0.53
N VAL A 30 -5.39 -10.57 -0.36
CA VAL A 30 -6.44 -10.09 -1.27
C VAL A 30 -5.89 -9.83 -2.68
N LEU A 31 -4.72 -9.20 -2.78
CA LEU A 31 -4.13 -8.88 -4.08
C LEU A 31 -3.62 -10.12 -4.82
N ASP A 32 -3.11 -11.12 -4.11
CA ASP A 32 -2.71 -12.41 -4.69
C ASP A 32 -3.93 -13.14 -5.26
N PHE A 33 -5.07 -13.12 -4.55
CA PHE A 33 -6.33 -13.65 -5.08
C PHE A 33 -6.78 -12.93 -6.36
N GLU A 34 -6.55 -11.63 -6.46
CA GLU A 34 -6.87 -10.82 -7.64
C GLU A 34 -5.79 -10.90 -8.75
N ASN A 35 -4.71 -11.67 -8.55
CA ASN A 35 -3.51 -11.72 -9.40
C ASN A 35 -2.82 -10.35 -9.60
N GLN A 36 -2.86 -9.47 -8.58
CA GLN A 36 -2.34 -8.10 -8.60
C GLN A 36 -1.24 -7.82 -7.57
N GLY A 37 -0.75 -8.84 -6.84
CA GLY A 37 0.28 -8.64 -5.80
C GLY A 37 1.53 -7.91 -6.31
N TYR A 38 1.90 -8.14 -7.58
CA TYR A 38 3.07 -7.52 -8.22
C TYR A 38 3.04 -5.99 -8.24
N VAL A 39 1.86 -5.37 -8.18
CA VAL A 39 1.69 -3.91 -8.23
C VAL A 39 2.28 -3.22 -6.99
N LEU A 40 2.38 -3.94 -5.86
CA LEU A 40 2.99 -3.40 -4.65
C LEU A 40 4.51 -3.28 -4.72
N ASP A 41 5.14 -4.19 -5.48
CA ASP A 41 6.60 -4.39 -5.43
C ASP A 41 7.30 -3.89 -6.70
N LYS A 42 6.58 -3.77 -7.82
CA LYS A 42 7.15 -3.31 -9.09
C LYS A 42 6.89 -1.80 -9.32
N PRO A 43 7.83 -1.09 -9.95
CA PRO A 43 7.59 0.29 -10.35
C PRO A 43 6.48 0.36 -11.40
N LEU A 44 5.65 1.40 -11.31
CA LEU A 44 4.69 1.75 -12.35
C LEU A 44 5.46 2.19 -13.61
N PRO A 45 5.25 1.55 -14.77
CA PRO A 45 5.79 2.04 -16.04
C PRO A 45 5.31 3.47 -16.30
N THR A 46 6.23 4.39 -16.61
CA THR A 46 5.91 5.82 -16.80
C THR A 46 5.79 6.23 -18.26
N ALA A 47 6.38 5.46 -19.18
CA ALA A 47 6.37 5.72 -20.60
C ALA A 47 6.47 4.42 -21.42
N LEU A 48 5.97 4.50 -22.65
CA LEU A 48 6.18 3.51 -23.71
C LEU A 48 7.14 4.09 -24.74
N PRO A 49 8.23 3.39 -25.09
CA PRO A 49 9.12 3.81 -26.18
C PRO A 49 8.39 3.98 -27.52
N GLU A 50 8.93 4.88 -28.35
CA GLU A 50 8.48 4.98 -29.73
C GLU A 50 8.80 3.69 -30.49
N GLY A 51 7.85 3.21 -31.29
CA GLY A 51 7.96 1.92 -31.97
C GLY A 51 7.55 0.70 -31.13
N SER A 52 7.04 0.89 -29.91
CA SER A 52 6.54 -0.23 -29.10
C SER A 52 5.47 -1.06 -29.80
N SER A 53 5.57 -2.38 -29.62
CA SER A 53 4.68 -3.35 -30.24
C SER A 53 3.24 -3.22 -29.69
N PRO A 54 2.23 -3.73 -30.39
CA PRO A 54 0.87 -3.81 -29.87
C PRO A 54 0.79 -4.53 -28.52
N GLU A 55 1.57 -5.59 -28.32
CA GLU A 55 1.62 -6.39 -27.09
C GLU A 55 2.22 -5.60 -25.91
N GLU A 56 3.25 -4.80 -26.16
CA GLU A 56 3.85 -3.92 -25.15
C GLU A 56 2.85 -2.84 -24.71
N ARG A 57 2.10 -2.26 -25.66
CA ARG A 57 1.05 -1.27 -25.37
C ARG A 57 -0.06 -1.86 -24.51
N VAL A 58 -0.54 -3.06 -24.87
CA VAL A 58 -1.55 -3.79 -24.07
C VAL A 58 -1.03 -4.05 -22.65
N THR A 59 0.23 -4.46 -22.52
CA THR A 59 0.84 -4.72 -21.21
C THR A 59 0.93 -3.45 -20.36
N PHE A 60 1.31 -2.32 -20.96
CA PHE A 60 1.37 -1.02 -20.30
C PHE A 60 -0.01 -0.56 -19.81
N ASP A 61 -1.02 -0.59 -20.68
CA ASP A 61 -2.39 -0.22 -20.33
C ASP A 61 -2.94 -1.10 -19.21
N LYS A 62 -2.65 -2.41 -19.27
CA LYS A 62 -3.03 -3.36 -18.22
C LYS A 62 -2.37 -3.02 -16.89
N TRP A 63 -1.11 -2.61 -16.89
CA TRP A 63 -0.43 -2.18 -15.66
C TRP A 63 -1.15 -0.97 -15.05
N HIS A 64 -1.48 0.05 -15.83
CA HIS A 64 -2.20 1.23 -15.34
C HIS A 64 -3.60 0.91 -14.83
N GLU A 65 -4.32 0.00 -15.48
CA GLU A 65 -5.61 -0.51 -14.99
C GLU A 65 -5.46 -1.20 -13.63
N ASN A 66 -4.48 -2.10 -13.52
CA ASN A 66 -4.20 -2.84 -12.30
C ASN A 66 -3.75 -1.90 -11.17
N ASN A 67 -2.95 -0.88 -11.46
CA ASN A 67 -2.60 0.18 -10.51
C ASN A 67 -3.84 0.91 -9.97
N ARG A 68 -4.78 1.31 -10.84
CA ARG A 68 -6.04 1.95 -10.41
C ARG A 68 -6.87 1.02 -9.52
N LYS A 69 -6.96 -0.26 -9.89
CA LYS A 69 -7.69 -1.28 -9.12
C LYS A 69 -7.07 -1.46 -7.73
N VAL A 70 -5.77 -1.69 -7.65
CA VAL A 70 -5.05 -1.89 -6.38
C VAL A 70 -5.11 -0.64 -5.51
N ARG A 71 -4.97 0.55 -6.09
CA ARG A 71 -5.16 1.82 -5.38
C ARG A 71 -6.54 1.90 -4.72
N SER A 72 -7.62 1.55 -5.43
CA SER A 72 -8.96 1.53 -4.84
C SER A 72 -9.08 0.54 -3.68
N ILE A 73 -8.47 -0.65 -3.80
CA ILE A 73 -8.43 -1.65 -2.71
C ILE A 73 -7.70 -1.09 -1.49
N ILE A 74 -6.53 -0.49 -1.70
CA ILE A 74 -5.73 0.13 -0.63
C ILE A 74 -6.54 1.20 0.10
N LEU A 75 -7.15 2.14 -0.64
CA LEU A 75 -7.94 3.22 -0.03
C LEU A 75 -9.18 2.71 0.70
N ALA A 76 -9.90 1.73 0.13
CA ALA A 76 -11.07 1.13 0.77
C ALA A 76 -10.72 0.36 2.07
N SER A 77 -9.49 -0.13 2.15
CA SER A 77 -8.97 -0.86 3.30
C SER A 77 -8.45 0.02 4.44
N MET A 78 -8.61 1.34 4.35
CA MET A 78 -8.21 2.28 5.40
C MET A 78 -9.41 2.69 6.26
N THR A 79 -9.14 3.21 7.45
CA THR A 79 -10.13 4.06 8.13
C THR A 79 -10.30 5.37 7.37
N ASN A 80 -11.43 6.05 7.56
CA ASN A 80 -11.75 7.27 6.82
C ASN A 80 -10.73 8.39 7.08
N GLU A 81 -10.20 8.46 8.31
CA GLU A 81 -9.22 9.45 8.74
C GLU A 81 -7.88 9.27 8.04
N ILE A 82 -7.46 8.01 7.87
CA ILE A 82 -6.24 7.65 7.15
C ILE A 82 -6.46 7.81 5.65
N GLN A 83 -7.58 7.33 5.10
CA GLN A 83 -7.91 7.42 3.68
C GLN A 83 -7.78 8.84 3.11
N LYS A 84 -8.31 9.84 3.83
CA LYS A 84 -8.21 11.28 3.45
C LYS A 84 -6.77 11.80 3.32
N GLN A 85 -5.80 11.12 3.91
CA GLN A 85 -4.40 11.50 3.81
C GLN A 85 -3.77 10.97 2.52
N TYR A 86 -4.28 9.88 1.96
CA TYR A 86 -3.71 9.18 0.80
C TYR A 86 -4.56 9.29 -0.48
N ASP A 87 -5.81 9.75 -0.39
CA ASP A 87 -6.77 9.80 -1.51
C ASP A 87 -6.36 10.68 -2.71
N ARG A 88 -5.42 11.61 -2.50
CA ARG A 88 -4.84 12.47 -3.56
C ARG A 88 -3.63 11.87 -4.27
N LEU A 89 -3.04 10.79 -3.75
CA LEU A 89 -1.92 10.13 -4.41
C LEU A 89 -2.43 9.31 -5.59
N GLU A 90 -1.81 9.45 -6.76
CA GLU A 90 -2.33 8.90 -8.02
C GLU A 90 -1.95 7.44 -8.26
N ASP A 91 -0.86 6.97 -7.64
CA ASP A 91 -0.31 5.63 -7.85
C ASP A 91 0.04 4.88 -6.56
N VAL A 92 0.06 3.56 -6.68
CA VAL A 92 0.36 2.64 -5.58
C VAL A 92 1.79 2.82 -5.04
N PRO A 93 2.84 2.92 -5.88
CA PRO A 93 4.19 3.21 -5.39
C PRO A 93 4.28 4.44 -4.48
N SER A 94 3.65 5.55 -4.85
CA SER A 94 3.60 6.78 -4.06
C SER A 94 2.93 6.58 -2.69
N ILE A 95 1.82 5.84 -2.65
CA ILE A 95 1.13 5.50 -1.39
C ILE A 95 2.05 4.66 -0.50
N MET A 96 2.62 3.59 -1.05
CA MET A 96 3.48 2.67 -0.31
C MET A 96 4.76 3.34 0.19
N LEU A 97 5.35 4.24 -0.60
CA LEU A 97 6.52 5.02 -0.20
C LEU A 97 6.19 5.93 0.98
N ARG A 98 5.10 6.70 0.89
CA ARG A 98 4.68 7.60 1.97
C ARG A 98 4.40 6.86 3.28
N MET A 99 3.75 5.70 3.21
CA MET A 99 3.55 4.86 4.39
C MET A 99 4.87 4.42 5.02
N LYS A 100 5.82 3.95 4.21
CA LYS A 100 7.15 3.53 4.67
C LYS A 100 7.92 4.68 5.33
N ASP A 101 7.83 5.88 4.78
CA ASP A 101 8.48 7.05 5.34
C ASP A 101 7.89 7.43 6.70
N VAL A 102 6.57 7.46 6.83
CA VAL A 102 5.89 7.71 8.12
C VAL A 102 6.33 6.69 9.19
N MET A 103 6.36 5.40 8.85
CA MET A 103 6.81 4.37 9.78
C MET A 103 8.28 4.51 10.17
N ARG A 104 9.16 4.84 9.21
CA ARG A 104 10.58 5.07 9.48
C ARG A 104 10.76 6.25 10.43
N SER A 105 10.04 7.35 10.21
CA SER A 105 10.05 8.52 11.08
C SER A 105 9.55 8.19 12.50
N LEU A 106 8.45 7.45 12.64
CA LEU A 106 7.93 7.03 13.95
C LEU A 106 8.93 6.14 14.69
N THR A 107 9.55 5.18 13.98
CA THR A 107 10.57 4.30 14.57
C THR A 107 11.77 5.11 15.08
N GLY A 108 12.25 6.07 14.28
CA GLY A 108 13.33 6.97 14.70
C GLY A 108 12.97 7.81 15.93
N ILE A 109 11.74 8.32 16.00
CA ILE A 109 11.26 9.06 17.19
C ILE A 109 11.23 8.15 18.42
N LEU A 110 10.72 6.93 18.30
CA LEU A 110 10.69 5.97 19.40
C LEU A 110 12.10 5.61 19.88
N ASP A 111 13.05 5.44 18.98
CA ASP A 111 14.45 5.19 19.33
C ASP A 111 15.09 6.38 20.05
N MET A 112 14.82 7.61 19.60
CA MET A 112 15.28 8.83 20.29
C MET A 112 14.70 8.93 21.71
N LEU A 113 13.40 8.66 21.88
CA LEU A 113 12.75 8.65 23.19
C LEU A 113 13.32 7.53 24.07
N ARG A 114 13.54 6.35 23.50
CA ARG A 114 14.17 5.21 24.19
C ARG A 114 15.55 5.59 24.72
N GLN A 115 16.38 6.22 23.89
CA GLN A 115 17.71 6.66 24.30
C GLN A 115 17.64 7.71 25.41
N LYS A 116 16.78 8.72 25.26
CA LYS A 116 16.68 9.86 26.20
C LYS A 116 16.14 9.47 27.58
N TYR A 117 15.16 8.57 27.63
CA TYR A 117 14.42 8.29 28.87
C TYR A 117 14.69 6.91 29.48
N PHE A 118 15.28 5.98 28.73
CA PHE A 118 15.54 4.60 29.21
C PHE A 118 17.03 4.23 29.20
N SER A 119 17.91 5.12 28.75
CA SER A 119 19.36 5.01 29.00
C SER A 119 19.69 5.85 30.24
N GLY A 120 19.45 5.31 31.44
CA GLY A 120 19.95 5.92 32.68
C GLY A 120 21.48 5.86 32.76
N PRO A 121 22.13 6.66 33.63
CA PRO A 121 23.58 6.59 33.83
C PRO A 121 23.96 5.20 34.36
N ARG A 122 25.06 4.65 33.82
CA ARG A 122 25.66 3.39 34.31
C ARG A 122 26.15 3.54 35.73
#